data_AF-A0AAP9UDQ6-F1
#
_entry.id   AF-A0AAP9UDQ6-F1
#
_cell.length_a   1.000
_cell.length_b   1.000
_cell.length_c   1.000
_cell.angle_alpha   90.00
_cell.angle_beta   90.00
_cell.angle_gamma   90.00
#
_symmetry.space_group_name_H-M   'P 1'
#
loop_
_entity.id
_entity.type
_entity.pdbx_description
1 polymer ?
#
loop_
_entity_poly.entity_id
_entity_poly.type
_entity_poly.pdbx_seq_one_letter_code
_entity_poly.pdbx_strand_id
1 'polypeptide(L)'
;MEMNLMEYVPSHLAILIACIYVVGVFLKNLNSVPDKYITIILMLFGITFAVLLSIINAQYKVALDVIVNGILQGICCWGISVGINQTAKQLTKEE
;
A
#
# COMPACT_ATOMS: atom_id res chain seq x y z
N MET A 1 17.90 -14.82 8.09
CA MET A 1 16.80 -15.01 7.13
C MET A 1 16.34 -13.64 6.71
N GLU A 2 16.50 -13.30 5.43
CA GLU A 2 15.95 -12.06 4.90
C GLU A 2 14.44 -12.22 4.77
N MET A 3 13.66 -11.31 5.35
CA MET A 3 12.20 -11.33 5.26
C MET A 3 11.78 -10.84 3.88
N ASN A 4 11.23 -11.72 3.04
CA ASN A 4 10.74 -11.36 1.72
C ASN A 4 9.24 -11.01 1.77
N LEU A 5 8.93 -9.72 1.83
CA LEU A 5 7.55 -9.23 1.93
C LEU A 5 6.68 -9.61 0.71
N MET A 6 7.28 -9.89 -0.45
CA MET A 6 6.52 -10.31 -1.64
C MET A 6 5.83 -11.67 -1.45
N GLU A 7 6.32 -12.53 -0.55
CA GLU A 7 5.70 -13.84 -0.28
C GLU A 7 4.30 -13.71 0.35
N TYR A 8 4.01 -12.58 0.98
CA TYR A 8 2.71 -12.29 1.60
C TYR A 8 1.75 -11.56 0.65
N VAL A 9 2.18 -11.23 -0.58
CA VAL A 9 1.36 -10.52 -1.56
C VAL A 9 0.97 -11.47 -2.69
N PRO A 10 -0.34 -11.77 -2.84
CA PRO A 10 -0.85 -12.49 -4.00
C PRO A 10 -0.50 -11.81 -5.32
N SER A 11 -0.25 -12.60 -6.37
CA SER A 11 0.14 -12.10 -7.69
C SER A 11 -0.84 -11.06 -8.29
N HIS A 12 -2.14 -11.21 -8.03
CA HIS A 12 -3.17 -10.28 -8.52
C HIS A 12 -3.07 -8.87 -7.88
N LEU A 13 -2.39 -8.72 -6.74
CA LEU A 13 -2.14 -7.43 -6.09
C LEU A 13 -0.82 -6.79 -6.54
N ALA A 14 0.00 -7.45 -7.37
CA ALA A 14 1.24 -6.87 -7.87
C ALA A 14 1.00 -5.54 -8.63
N ILE A 15 -0.13 -5.43 -9.34
CA ILE A 15 -0.52 -4.19 -10.02
C ILE A 15 -0.74 -3.04 -9.03
N LEU A 16 -1.25 -3.34 -7.83
CA LEU A 16 -1.47 -2.33 -6.80
C LEU A 16 -0.15 -1.75 -6.30
N ILE A 17 0.91 -2.56 -6.16
CA ILE A 17 2.25 -2.09 -5.80
C ILE A 17 2.74 -1.05 -6.82
N ALA A 18 2.63 -1.37 -8.11
CA ALA A 18 3.03 -0.46 -9.19
C ALA A 18 2.20 0.83 -9.17
N CYS A 19 0.87 0.73 -8.98
CA CYS A 19 -0.01 1.88 -8.88
C CYS A 19 0.32 2.78 -7.68
N ILE A 20 0.56 2.21 -6.49
CA ILE A 20 0.95 2.99 -5.29
C ILE A 20 2.24 3.77 -5.56
N TYR A 21 3.22 3.16 -6.23
CA TYR A 21 4.46 3.84 -6.59
C TYR A 21 4.21 5.03 -7.53
N VAL A 22 3.47 4.82 -8.62
CA VAL A 22 3.16 5.89 -9.60
C VAL A 22 2.38 7.03 -8.95
N VAL A 23 1.34 6.72 -8.16
CA VAL A 23 0.57 7.73 -7.42
C VAL A 23 1.46 8.45 -6.40
N GLY A 24 2.38 7.74 -5.74
CA GLY A 24 3.30 8.35 -4.79
C GLY A 24 4.29 9.31 -5.43
N VAL A 25 4.81 8.98 -6.61
CA VAL A 25 5.63 9.89 -7.41
C VAL A 25 4.81 11.10 -7.84
N PHE A 26 3.58 10.89 -8.33
CA PHE A 26 2.69 11.98 -8.71
C PHE A 26 2.41 12.95 -7.55
N LEU A 27 2.03 12.43 -6.38
CA LEU A 27 1.75 13.25 -5.19
C LEU A 27 2.99 14.01 -4.71
N LYS A 28 4.19 13.43 -4.82
CA LYS A 28 5.44 14.12 -4.48
C LYS A 28 5.79 15.27 -5.41
N ASN A 29 5.31 15.25 -6.65
CA ASN A 29 5.49 16.37 -7.57
C ASN A 29 4.50 17.51 -7.30
N LEU A 30 3.48 17.30 -6.46
CA LEU A 30 2.58 18.35 -6.02
C LEU A 30 3.23 19.09 -4.84
N ASN A 31 3.70 20.32 -5.07
CA ASN A 31 4.25 21.18 -4.00
C ASN A 31 3.23 21.54 -2.90
N SER A 32 1.97 21.15 -3.05
CA SER A 32 0.88 21.45 -2.11
C SER A 32 0.66 20.39 -1.04
N VAL A 33 1.27 19.21 -1.14
CA VAL A 33 1.03 18.10 -0.19
C VAL A 33 2.29 17.78 0.61
N PRO A 34 2.30 17.98 1.95
CA PRO A 34 3.45 17.61 2.77
C PRO A 34 3.73 16.10 2.74
N ASP A 35 5.01 15.72 2.76
CA ASP A 35 5.47 14.31 2.68
C ASP A 35 4.79 13.36 3.68
N LYS A 36 4.49 13.85 4.89
CA LYS A 36 3.80 13.09 5.94
C LYS A 36 2.41 12.62 5.48
N TYR A 37 1.66 13.50 4.81
CA TYR A 37 0.33 13.18 4.32
C TYR A 37 0.39 12.26 3.12
N ILE A 38 1.37 12.41 2.21
CA ILE A 38 1.56 11.49 1.08
C ILE A 38 1.63 10.04 1.57
N THR A 39 2.39 9.81 2.64
CA THR A 39 2.59 8.47 3.20
C THR A 39 1.29 7.86 3.72
N ILE A 40 0.49 8.63 4.48
CA ILE A 40 -0.79 8.18 5.04
C ILE A 40 -1.82 7.97 3.92
N ILE A 41 -1.88 8.87 2.94
CA ILE A 41 -2.79 8.78 1.79
C ILE A 41 -2.51 7.49 1.00
N LEU A 42 -1.24 7.20 0.72
CA LEU A 42 -0.87 5.99 -0.02
C LEU A 42 -1.14 4.71 0.76
N MET A 43 -1.02 4.73 2.10
CA MET A 43 -1.38 3.60 2.94
C MET A 43 -2.87 3.31 2.87
N LEU A 44 -3.71 4.33 3.06
CA LEU A 44 -5.17 4.18 2.97
C LEU A 44 -5.61 3.77 1.57
N PHE A 45 -4.99 4.34 0.53
CA PHE A 45 -5.21 3.96 -0.86
C PHE A 45 -4.88 2.47 -1.09
N GLY A 46 -3.70 2.02 -0.62
CA GLY A 46 -3.30 0.62 -0.73
C GLY A 46 -4.25 -0.34 -0.03
N ILE A 47 -4.66 -0.05 1.21
CA ILE A 47 -5.62 -0.86 1.96
C ILE A 47 -6.96 -0.95 1.23
N THR A 48 -7.49 0.20 0.79
CA THR A 48 -8.81 0.26 0.14
C THR A 48 -8.82 -0.57 -1.13
N PHE A 49 -7.85 -0.37 -2.03
CA PHE A 49 -7.81 -1.10 -3.29
C PHE A 49 -7.46 -2.58 -3.10
N ALA A 50 -6.63 -2.94 -2.12
CA ALA A 50 -6.36 -4.36 -1.83
C ALA A 50 -7.63 -5.08 -1.39
N VAL A 51 -8.42 -4.50 -0.48
CA VAL A 51 -9.71 -5.08 -0.06
C VAL A 51 -10.68 -5.19 -1.24
N LEU A 52 -10.80 -4.14 -2.07
CA LEU A 52 -11.68 -4.17 -3.26
C LEU A 52 -11.25 -5.26 -4.25
N LEU A 53 -9.96 -5.36 -4.58
CA LEU A 53 -9.44 -6.39 -5.48
C LEU A 53 -9.65 -7.79 -4.90
N SER A 54 -9.44 -7.99 -3.60
CA SER A 54 -9.69 -9.27 -2.93
C SER A 54 -11.17 -9.67 -2.99
N ILE A 55 -12.10 -8.72 -2.82
CA ILE A 55 -13.55 -8.98 -2.98
C ILE A 55 -13.89 -9.34 -4.42
N ILE A 56 -13.34 -8.64 -5.41
CA ILE A 56 -13.55 -8.95 -6.84
C ILE A 56 -13.03 -10.36 -7.16
N ASN A 57 -11.83 -10.70 -6.66
CA ASN A 57 -11.23 -12.02 -6.84
C ASN A 57 -12.10 -13.12 -6.19
N ALA A 58 -12.66 -12.84 -5.01
CA ALA A 58 -13.61 -13.70 -4.32
C ALA A 58 -15.01 -13.76 -4.97
N GLN A 59 -15.19 -13.23 -6.19
CA GLN A 59 -16.47 -13.17 -6.91
C GLN A 59 -17.56 -12.46 -6.07
N TYR A 60 -17.19 -11.34 -5.45
CA TYR A 60 -18.05 -10.52 -4.60
C TYR A 60 -18.54 -11.20 -3.31
N LYS A 61 -17.92 -12.32 -2.92
CA LYS A 61 -18.13 -12.91 -1.58
C LYS A 61 -17.42 -12.06 -0.54
N VAL A 62 -18.20 -11.31 0.24
CA VAL A 62 -17.70 -10.49 1.34
C VAL A 62 -17.66 -11.33 2.60
N ALA A 63 -16.53 -11.99 2.83
CA ALA A 63 -16.24 -12.74 4.04
C ALA A 63 -15.17 -12.04 4.90
N LEU A 64 -15.19 -12.28 6.21
CA LEU A 64 -14.30 -11.60 7.15
C LEU A 64 -12.82 -11.88 6.84
N ASP A 65 -12.49 -13.10 6.40
CA ASP A 65 -11.16 -13.49 5.98
C ASP A 65 -10.69 -12.72 4.74
N VAL A 66 -11.56 -12.52 3.74
CA VAL A 66 -11.26 -11.73 2.53
C VAL A 66 -10.90 -10.29 2.90
N ILE A 67 -11.68 -9.68 3.80
CA ILE A 67 -11.45 -8.30 4.23
C ILE A 67 -10.15 -8.20 5.04
N VAL A 68 -9.97 -9.06 6.06
CA VAL A 68 -8.79 -9.01 6.93
C VAL A 68 -7.52 -9.29 6.13
N ASN A 69 -7.51 -10.30 5.26
CA ASN A 69 -6.37 -10.55 4.38
C ASN A 69 -6.12 -9.39 3.41
N GLY A 70 -7.18 -8.81 2.82
CA GLY A 70 -7.05 -7.65 1.95
C GLY A 70 -6.43 -6.44 2.67
N ILE A 71 -6.78 -6.18 3.93
CA ILE A 71 -6.18 -5.11 4.73
C ILE A 71 -4.68 -5.37 4.93
N LEU A 72 -4.32 -6.56 5.41
CA LEU A 72 -2.92 -6.94 5.65
C LEU A 72 -2.09 -6.86 4.35
N GLN A 73 -2.63 -7.40 3.25
CA GLN A 73 -2.00 -7.36 1.94
C GLN A 73 -1.87 -5.94 1.40
N GLY A 74 -2.83 -5.06 1.67
CA GLY A 74 -2.76 -3.64 1.33
C GLY A 74 -1.62 -2.92 2.06
N ILE A 75 -1.42 -3.23 3.35
CA ILE A 75 -0.28 -2.72 4.14
C ILE A 75 1.03 -3.24 3.55
N CYS A 76 1.11 -4.53 3.19
CA CYS A 76 2.29 -5.10 2.52
C CYS A 76 2.57 -4.42 1.18
N CYS A 77 1.55 -4.22 0.33
CA CYS A 77 1.70 -3.54 -0.96
C CYS A 77 2.21 -2.10 -0.80
N TRP A 78 1.68 -1.37 0.18
CA TRP A 78 2.16 -0.04 0.53
C TRP A 78 3.62 -0.08 1.01
N GLY A 79 3.95 -1.01 1.92
CA GLY A 79 5.30 -1.19 2.47
C GLY A 79 6.35 -1.46 1.38
N ILE A 80 6.05 -2.40 0.48
CA ILE A 80 6.93 -2.80 -0.63
C ILE A 80 7.12 -1.67 -1.64
N SER A 81 6.05 -0.94 -1.98
CA SER A 81 6.11 0.10 -3.01
C SER A 81 6.88 1.34 -2.56
N VAL A 82 6.50 1.93 -1.43
CA VAL A 82 7.05 3.21 -0.98
C VAL A 82 7.13 3.35 0.54
N GLY A 83 6.37 2.55 1.29
CA GLY A 83 6.12 2.73 2.72
C GLY A 83 7.39 2.66 3.55
N ILE A 84 8.25 1.66 3.32
CA ILE A 84 9.50 1.53 4.09
C ILE A 84 10.40 2.78 3.89
N ASN A 85 10.56 3.22 2.65
CA ASN A 85 11.40 4.37 2.31
C ASN A 85 10.80 5.69 2.81
N GLN A 86 9.48 5.87 2.72
CA GLN A 86 8.80 7.08 3.16
C GLN A 86 8.74 7.17 4.69
N THR A 87 8.44 6.07 5.39
CA THR A 87 8.43 6.01 6.85
C THR A 87 9.83 6.22 7.42
N ALA A 88 10.87 5.59 6.85
CA ALA A 88 12.25 5.84 7.28
C ALA A 88 12.62 7.33 7.17
N LYS A 89 12.32 7.96 6.02
CA LYS A 89 12.56 9.40 5.79
C LYS A 89 11.77 10.29 6.73
N GLN A 90 10.56 9.91 7.14
CA GLN A 90 9.78 10.66 8.12
C GLN A 90 10.37 10.57 9.53
N LEU A 91 10.90 9.41 9.92
CA LEU A 91 11.52 9.24 11.23
C LEU A 91 12.86 9.97 11.38
N THR A 92 13.57 10.22 10.26
CA THR A 92 14.84 10.97 10.27
C THR A 92 14.67 12.47 10.07
N LYS A 93 13.48 12.93 9.67
CA LYS A 93 13.16 14.34 9.67
C LYS A 93 12.83 14.73 11.11
N GLU A 94 13.82 15.26 11.82
CA GLU A 94 13.53 16.22 12.88
C GLU A 94 12.75 17.36 12.20
N GLU A 95 11.54 17.65 12.68
CA GLU A 95 10.83 18.88 12.27
C GLU A 95 11.70 20.12 12.52
#